data_AF-A0A956TTB8-F1
#
_entry.id   AF-A0A956TTB8-F1
#
_cell.length_a   1.000
_cell.length_b   1.000
_cell.length_c   1.000
_cell.angle_alpha   90.00
_cell.angle_beta   90.00
_cell.angle_gamma   90.00
#
_symmetry.space_group_name_H-M   'P 1'
#
loop_
_entity.id
_entity.type
_entity.pdbx_description
1 polymer ?
#
loop_
_entity_poly.entity_id
_entity_poly.type
_entity_poly.pdbx_seq_one_letter_code
_entity_poly.pdbx_strand_id
1 'polypeptide(L)' 'DDQWIAFIAYEMKASRSVRHEYSLDGTKKKSIKMDLPPAALNELVHNDLASNWKDYCKKFLEGKKITA' A
#
# COMPACT_ATOMS: atom_id res chain seq x y z
N ASP A 1 1.80 -18.19 -9.20
CA ASP A 1 2.57 -17.40 -8.21
C ASP A 1 2.51 -15.92 -8.52
N ASP A 2 1.35 -15.30 -8.28
CA ASP A 2 1.21 -13.85 -8.36
C ASP A 2 1.69 -13.23 -7.03
N GLN A 3 2.98 -12.87 -6.95
CA GLN A 3 3.55 -12.14 -5.81
C GLN A 3 2.92 -10.73 -5.73
N TRP A 4 1.81 -10.63 -5.01
CA TRP A 4 1.20 -9.37 -4.63
C TRP A 4 1.96 -8.79 -3.43
N ILE A 5 2.63 -7.65 -3.64
CA ILE A 5 2.72 -6.47 -2.76
C ILE A 5 3.97 -5.67 -3.16
N ALA A 6 3.74 -4.54 -3.83
CA ALA A 6 4.75 -3.50 -4.00
C ALA A 6 4.35 -2.21 -3.30
N PHE A 7 3.06 -1.87 -3.36
CA PHE A 7 2.54 -0.60 -2.93
C PHE A 7 1.18 -0.72 -2.29
N ILE A 8 1.03 -0.03 -1.16
CA ILE A 8 -0.23 0.15 -0.46
C ILE A 8 -0.55 1.64 -0.51
N ALA A 9 -1.70 2.00 -1.07
CA ALA A 9 -2.22 3.37 -1.06
C ALA A 9 -3.54 3.41 -0.31
N TYR A 10 -3.69 4.39 0.59
CA TYR A 10 -4.91 4.56 1.37
C TYR A 10 -5.67 5.78 0.85
N GLU A 11 -6.88 5.56 0.35
CA GLU A 11 -7.81 6.62 -0.05
C GLU A 11 -8.81 6.87 1.09
N MET A 12 -8.76 8.08 1.66
CA MET A 12 -9.73 8.55 2.65
C MET A 12 -10.76 9.44 1.98
N LYS A 13 -12.04 9.04 2.04
CA LYS A 13 -13.20 9.88 1.70
C LYS A 13 -14.03 10.09 2.96
N ALA A 14 -14.80 11.19 3.01
CA ALA A 14 -15.52 11.63 4.20
C ALA A 14 -16.37 10.54 4.91
N SER A 15 -16.82 9.52 4.18
CA SER A 15 -17.64 8.40 4.69
C SER A 15 -17.07 7.01 4.43
N ARG A 16 -15.87 6.89 3.85
CA ARG A 16 -15.32 5.59 3.47
C ARG A 16 -13.81 5.62 3.34
N SER A 17 -13.20 4.51 3.73
CA SER A 17 -11.76 4.29 3.64
C SER A 17 -11.51 3.15 2.65
N VAL A 18 -10.52 3.29 1.76
CA VAL A 18 -10.17 2.25 0.78
C VAL A 18 -8.66 2.04 0.79
N ARG A 19 -8.23 0.79 0.94
CA ARG A 19 -6.85 0.37 0.76
C ARG A 19 -6.67 -0.20 -0.65
N HIS A 20 -5.71 0.33 -1.38
CA HIS A 20 -5.33 -0.15 -2.70
C HIS A 20 -4.00 -0.89 -2.61
N GLU A 21 -3.96 -2.11 -3.14
CA GLU A 21 -2.75 -2.92 -3.26
C GLU A 21 -2.41 -3.08 -4.73
N TYR A 22 -1.15 -2.85 -5.09
CA TYR A 22 -0.67 -2.94 -6.46
C TYR A 22 0.38 -4.04 -6.60
N SER A 23 0.44 -4.66 -7.79
CA SER A 23 1.53 -5.56 -8.16
C SER A 23 2.84 -4.79 -8.32
N LEU A 24 3.96 -5.52 -8.26
CA LEU A 24 5.31 -5.01 -8.51
C LEU A 24 5.48 -4.38 -9.89
N ASP A 25 4.76 -4.87 -10.89
CA ASP A 25 4.73 -4.31 -12.24
C ASP A 25 3.67 -3.20 -12.44
N GLY A 26 2.87 -2.90 -11.40
CA GLY A 26 1.80 -1.91 -11.44
C GLY A 26 0.58 -2.29 -12.29
N THR A 27 0.55 -3.48 -12.91
CA THR A 27 -0.48 -3.84 -13.89
C THR A 27 -1.81 -4.25 -13.28
N LYS A 28 -1.82 -4.81 -12.07
CA LYS A 28 -3.06 -5.17 -11.39
C LYS A 28 -3.19 -4.42 -10.06
N LYS A 29 -4.43 -4.01 -9.76
CA LYS A 29 -4.82 -3.22 -8.60
C LYS A 29 -5.95 -3.94 -7.87
N LYS A 30 -5.78 -4.18 -6.59
CA LYS A 30 -6.83 -4.67 -5.69
C LYS A 30 -7.27 -3.55 -4.77
N SER A 31 -8.58 -3.34 -4.64
CA SER A 31 -9.13 -2.32 -3.75
C SER A 31 -9.95 -2.99 -2.65
N ILE A 32 -9.60 -2.72 -1.40
CA ILE A 32 -10.23 -3.28 -0.21
C ILE A 32 -10.93 -2.13 0.49
N LYS A 33 -12.26 -2.19 0.59
CA LYS A 33 -13.02 -1.24 1.41
C LYS A 33 -12.70 -1.52 2.87
N MET A 34 -12.36 -0.48 3.60
CA MET A 34 -12.10 -0.54 5.03
C MET A 34 -13.26 0.14 5.75
N ASP A 35 -13.93 -0.61 6.61
CA ASP A 35 -14.99 -0.09 7.47
C ASP A 35 -14.36 0.46 8.76
N LEU A 36 -13.57 1.52 8.60
CA LEU A 36 -12.88 2.19 9.69
C LEU A 36 -13.18 3.70 9.66
N PRO A 37 -13.42 4.32 10.82
CA PRO A 37 -13.47 5.76 10.95
C PRO A 37 -12.17 6.41 10.43
N PRO A 38 -12.23 7.63 9.85
CA PRO A 38 -11.06 8.30 9.29
C PRO A 38 -9.89 8.43 10.28
N ALA A 39 -10.16 8.69 11.56
CA ALA A 39 -9.13 8.81 12.60
C ALA A 39 -8.36 7.49 12.81
N ALA A 40 -9.09 6.37 12.93
CA ALA A 40 -8.49 5.04 13.09
C ALA A 40 -7.71 4.60 11.84
N LEU A 41 -8.19 4.98 10.65
CA LEU A 41 -7.43 4.74 9.42
C LEU A 41 -6.12 5.54 9.42
N ASN A 42 -6.14 6.80 9.85
CA ASN A 42 -4.94 7.63 9.85
C ASN A 42 -3.87 7.06 10.79
N GLU A 43 -4.25 6.58 11.98
CA GLU A 43 -3.34 5.87 12.88
C GLU A 43 -2.81 4.58 12.25
N LEU A 44 -3.68 3.81 11.58
CA LEU A 44 -3.28 2.60 10.88
C LEU A 44 -2.27 2.88 9.77
N VAL A 45 -2.47 3.95 8.99
CA VAL A 45 -1.52 4.38 7.93
C VAL A 45 -0.17 4.75 8.54
N HIS A 46 -0.16 5.53 9.61
CA HIS A 46 1.08 5.92 10.28
C HIS A 46 1.82 4.72 10.86
N ASN A 47 1.11 3.81 11.51
CA ASN A 47 1.69 2.60 12.10
C ASN A 47 2.22 1.64 11.03
N ASP A 48 1.47 1.45 9.94
CA ASP A 48 1.85 0.60 8.81
C ASP A 48 3.10 1.16 8.11
N LEU A 49 3.12 2.46 7.82
CA LEU A 49 4.31 3.12 7.27
C LEU A 49 5.51 3.02 8.22
N ALA A 50 5.36 3.39 9.49
CA ALA A 50 6.47 3.36 10.44
C ALA A 50 7.07 1.95 10.62
N SER A 51 6.23 0.92 10.64
CA SER A 51 6.66 -0.46 10.87
C SER A 51 7.24 -1.12 9.61
N ASN A 52 6.67 -0.82 8.43
CA ASN A 52 6.96 -1.54 7.19
C ASN A 52 7.75 -0.71 6.17
N TRP A 53 8.11 0.54 6.45
CA TRP A 53 8.78 1.46 5.51
C TRP A 53 10.00 0.84 4.81
N LYS A 54 10.87 0.17 5.58
CA LYS A 54 12.09 -0.45 5.05
C LYS A 54 11.78 -1.57 4.05
N ASP A 55 10.75 -2.36 4.33
CA ASP A 55 10.33 -3.45 3.46
C ASP A 55 9.66 -2.95 2.19
N TYR A 56 8.88 -1.86 2.28
CA TYR A 56 8.35 -1.20 1.08
C TYR A 56 9.48 -0.68 0.19
N CYS A 57 10.47 0.01 0.77
CA CYS A 57 11.63 0.50 0.03
C CYS A 57 12.39 -0.66 -0.62
N LYS A 58 12.66 -1.73 0.14
CA LYS A 58 13.37 -2.91 -0.34
C LYS A 58 12.62 -3.57 -1.51
N LYS A 59 11.34 -3.90 -1.35
CA LYS A 59 10.55 -4.55 -2.41
C LYS A 59 10.42 -3.68 -3.66
N PHE A 60 10.26 -2.37 -3.47
CA PHE A 60 10.17 -1.44 -4.60
C PHE A 60 11.49 -1.35 -5.38
N LEU A 61 12.62 -1.26 -4.67
CA LEU A 61 13.95 -1.22 -5.29
C LEU A 61 14.38 -2.58 -5.86
N GLU A 62 13.97 -3.69 -5.25
CA GLU A 62 14.20 -5.04 -5.78
C GLU A 62 13.40 -5.29 -7.07
N GLY A 63 12.17 -4.76 -7.16
CA GLY A 63 11.33 -4.85 -8.35
C GLY A 63 11.73 -3.89 -9.48
N LYS A 64 12.44 -2.81 -9.17
CA LYS A 64 13.01 -1.88 -10.16
C LYS A 64 14.47 -2.21 -10.40
N LYS A 65 14.78 -2.89 -11.52
CA LYS A 65 16.14 -2.79 -12.09
C LYS A 65 16.41 -1.32 -12.38
N ILE A 66 17.22 -0.66 -11.56
CA ILE A 66 17.84 0.61 -11.92
C ILE A 66 18.88 0.26 -12.96
N THR A 67 18.47 0.22 -14.23
CA THR A 67 19.43 0.30 -15.34
C THR A 67 20.06 1.68 -15.28
N ALA A 68 21.33 1.71 -14.89
CA ALA A 68 22.22 2.85 -15.03
C ALA A 68 22.47 3.17 -16.51
#